data_AF-A0A2V8LYP8-F1
#
_entry.id   AF-A0A2V8LYP8-F1
#
_cell.length_a   1.000
_cell.length_b   1.000
_cell.length_c   1.000
_cell.angle_alpha   90.00
_cell.angle_beta   90.00
_cell.angle_gamma   90.00
#
_symmetry.space_group_name_H-M   'P 1'
#
loop_
_entity.id
_entity.type
_entity.pdbx_description
1 polymer ?
#
loop_
_entity_poly.entity_id
_entity_poly.type
_entity_poly.pdbx_seq_one_letter_code
_entity_poly.pdbx_strand_id
1 'polypeptide(L)'
;MIDGAHVIIYSKDAEADRAFFKDVLGFASVDVGHGWLIFALPPAELACHPGDGVDQHELYLMCDDLKLAMSALDAKGIHCSDV
;
A
#
# COMPACT_ATOMS: atom_id res chain seq x y z
N MET A 1 -6.81 -8.26 24.03
CA MET A 1 -6.25 -6.96 23.61
C MET A 1 -5.95 -7.10 22.12
N ILE A 2 -6.28 -6.11 21.29
CA ILE A 2 -6.04 -6.16 19.84
C ILE A 2 -4.61 -5.70 19.59
N ASP A 3 -3.82 -6.47 18.85
CA ASP A 3 -2.36 -6.25 18.61
C ASP A 3 -2.01 -5.95 17.14
N GLY A 4 -2.98 -6.02 16.23
CA GLY A 4 -2.80 -5.67 14.83
C GLY A 4 -4.10 -5.67 14.04
N ALA A 5 -4.00 -5.25 12.77
CA ALA A 5 -5.07 -5.27 11.79
C ALA A 5 -4.52 -5.78 10.44
N HIS A 6 -5.34 -6.51 9.69
CA HIS A 6 -4.98 -7.00 8.36
C HIS A 6 -5.75 -6.21 7.30
N VAL A 7 -5.02 -5.51 6.42
CA VAL A 7 -5.59 -4.75 5.31
C VAL A 7 -5.62 -5.63 4.06
N ILE A 8 -6.78 -5.71 3.41
CA ILE A 8 -6.97 -6.45 2.16
C ILE A 8 -7.41 -5.48 1.07
N ILE A 9 -6.71 -5.52 -0.06
CA ILE A 9 -7.03 -4.73 -1.27
C ILE A 9 -7.44 -5.72 -2.36
N TYR A 10 -8.65 -5.56 -2.89
CA TYR A 10 -9.09 -6.32 -4.05
C TYR A 10 -8.62 -5.61 -5.32
N SER A 11 -7.67 -6.26 -6.00
CA SER A 11 -7.06 -5.73 -7.23
C SER A 11 -7.63 -6.40 -8.48
N LYS A 12 -7.69 -5.62 -9.59
CA LYS A 12 -7.94 -6.14 -10.94
C LYS A 12 -6.69 -6.77 -11.58
N ASP A 13 -5.50 -6.44 -11.09
CA ASP A 13 -4.21 -6.98 -11.50
C ASP A 13 -3.31 -7.17 -10.27
N ALA A 14 -3.56 -8.27 -9.54
CA ALA A 14 -2.90 -8.52 -8.27
C ALA A 14 -1.39 -8.79 -8.40
N GLU A 15 -0.91 -9.25 -9.55
CA GLU A 15 0.53 -9.48 -9.77
C GLU A 15 1.27 -8.16 -9.90
N ALA A 16 0.75 -7.24 -10.73
CA ALA A 16 1.32 -5.91 -10.89
C ALA A 16 1.34 -5.14 -9.56
N ASP A 17 0.24 -5.18 -8.80
CA ASP A 17 0.15 -4.46 -7.52
C ASP A 17 1.10 -5.04 -6.46
N ARG A 18 1.24 -6.38 -6.39
CA ARG A 18 2.24 -7.01 -5.51
C ARG A 18 3.66 -6.60 -5.89
N ALA A 19 3.98 -6.55 -7.18
CA ALA A 19 5.28 -6.08 -7.65
C ALA A 19 5.51 -4.61 -7.27
N PHE A 20 4.48 -3.76 -7.32
CA PHE A 20 4.56 -2.38 -6.85
C PHE A 20 4.92 -2.30 -5.35
N PHE A 21 4.18 -2.99 -4.48
CA PHE A 21 4.49 -2.98 -3.04
C PHE A 21 5.89 -3.53 -2.73
N LYS A 22 6.30 -4.59 -3.43
CA LYS A 22 7.59 -5.25 -3.21
C LYS A 22 8.76 -4.45 -3.76
N ASP A 23 8.71 -4.09 -5.04
CA ASP A 23 9.89 -3.65 -5.79
C ASP A 23 9.94 -2.11 -5.85
N VAL A 24 8.80 -1.44 -5.89
CA VAL A 24 8.73 0.03 -5.88
C VAL A 24 8.76 0.55 -4.45
N LEU A 25 7.81 0.13 -3.60
CA LEU A 25 7.74 0.61 -2.22
C LEU A 25 8.74 -0.09 -1.30
N GLY A 26 9.28 -1.25 -1.70
CA GLY A 26 10.33 -1.93 -0.93
C GLY A 26 9.83 -2.60 0.33
N PHE A 27 8.53 -2.89 0.44
CA PHE A 27 7.98 -3.49 1.65
C PHE A 27 8.46 -4.92 1.82
N ALA A 28 8.92 -5.25 3.03
CA ALA A 28 9.26 -6.62 3.39
C ALA A 28 8.00 -7.51 3.29
N SER A 29 8.16 -8.74 2.80
CA SER A 29 7.04 -9.66 2.65
C SER A 29 7.43 -11.11 2.88
N VAL A 30 6.42 -11.92 3.17
CA VAL A 30 6.50 -13.38 3.18
C VAL A 30 5.59 -13.93 2.07
N ASP A 31 6.07 -14.93 1.34
CA ASP A 31 5.27 -15.68 0.37
C ASP A 31 4.63 -16.87 1.08
N VAL A 32 3.30 -16.91 1.10
CA VAL A 32 2.54 -18.02 1.70
C VAL A 32 2.15 -19.09 0.67
N GLY A 33 2.77 -19.04 -0.51
CA GLY A 33 2.62 -20.00 -1.60
C GLY A 33 2.03 -19.35 -2.85
N HIS A 34 2.43 -19.84 -4.03
CA HIS A 34 1.88 -19.43 -5.32
C HIS A 34 1.96 -17.90 -5.59
N GLY A 35 2.94 -17.20 -5.00
CA GLY A 35 3.10 -15.75 -5.16
C GLY A 35 2.13 -14.91 -4.33
N TRP A 36 1.50 -15.51 -3.30
CA TRP A 36 0.62 -14.82 -2.37
C TRP A 36 1.48 -14.14 -1.30
N LEU A 37 1.77 -12.87 -1.51
CA LEU A 37 2.61 -12.09 -0.62
C LEU A 37 1.79 -11.45 0.51
N ILE A 38 2.29 -11.58 1.74
CA ILE A 38 1.86 -10.78 2.89
C ILE A 38 2.96 -9.77 3.19
N PHE A 39 2.63 -8.48 3.10
CA PHE A 39 3.58 -7.39 3.32
C PHE A 39 3.56 -6.91 4.77
N ALA A 40 4.74 -6.68 5.33
CA ALA A 40 4.90 -5.90 6.55
C ALA A 40 4.61 -4.44 6.21
N LEU A 41 3.49 -3.93 6.71
CA LEU A 41 3.13 -2.53 6.55
C LEU A 41 3.91 -1.66 7.55
N PRO A 42 4.15 -0.38 7.23
CA PRO A 42 4.51 0.61 8.24
C PRO A 42 3.42 0.66 9.34
N PRO A 43 3.65 1.39 10.44
CA PRO A 43 2.59 1.66 11.41
C PRO A 43 1.31 2.11 10.69
N ALA A 44 0.21 1.41 10.97
CA ALA A 44 -1.08 1.64 10.32
C ALA A 44 -2.05 2.30 11.29
N GLU A 45 -2.93 3.15 10.75
CA GLU A 45 -4.06 3.73 11.46
C GLU A 45 -5.39 3.27 10.86
N LEU A 46 -6.48 3.46 11.60
CA LEU A 46 -7.84 3.10 11.18
C LEU A 46 -8.75 4.32 11.31
N ALA A 47 -9.46 4.62 10.22
CA ALA A 47 -10.50 5.63 10.15
C ALA A 47 -11.85 5.00 9.75
N CYS A 48 -12.95 5.59 10.21
CA CYS A 48 -14.30 5.17 9.85
C CYS A 48 -15.07 6.38 9.31
N HIS A 49 -15.34 6.38 8.02
CA HIS A 49 -16.12 7.41 7.33
C HIS A 49 -17.53 6.88 7.04
N PRO A 50 -18.58 7.73 7.11
CA PRO A 50 -19.88 7.39 6.55
C PRO A 50 -19.74 7.07 5.06
N GLY A 51 -20.45 6.05 4.57
CA GLY A 51 -20.36 5.63 3.18
C GLY A 51 -21.67 5.07 2.66
N ASP A 52 -21.91 5.30 1.38
CA ASP A 52 -23.07 4.89 0.58
C ASP A 52 -22.67 4.02 -0.64
N GLY A 53 -21.37 3.75 -0.82
CA GLY A 53 -20.80 2.98 -1.92
C GLY A 53 -20.47 1.52 -1.59
N VAL A 54 -20.70 0.64 -2.56
CA VAL A 54 -20.27 -0.77 -2.55
C VAL A 54 -18.87 -0.82 -3.19
N ASP A 55 -17.91 -1.47 -2.51
CA ASP A 55 -16.54 -1.81 -3.00
C ASP A 55 -15.54 -0.65 -3.21
N GLN A 56 -15.30 0.16 -2.17
CA GLN A 56 -14.16 1.11 -2.16
C GLN A 56 -13.08 0.70 -1.16
N HIS A 57 -11.81 0.80 -1.61
CA HIS A 57 -10.63 0.71 -0.76
C HIS A 57 -9.94 2.06 -0.77
N GLU A 58 -9.68 2.61 0.41
CA GLU A 58 -8.83 3.77 0.57
C GLU A 58 -7.54 3.33 1.26
N LEU A 59 -6.40 3.58 0.61
CA LEU A 59 -5.07 3.31 1.14
C LEU A 59 -4.27 4.60 1.14
N TYR A 60 -3.91 5.05 2.34
CA TYR A 60 -3.01 6.17 2.53
C TYR A 60 -1.69 5.66 3.11
N LEU A 61 -0.57 6.05 2.50
CA LEU A 61 0.78 5.77 3.00
C LEU A 61 1.37 7.07 3.55
N MET A 62 1.73 7.06 4.83
CA MET A 62 2.26 8.22 5.53
C MET A 62 3.78 8.22 5.53
N CYS A 63 4.37 9.40 5.47
CA CYS A 63 5.82 9.59 5.57
C CYS A 63 6.14 10.93 6.24
N ASP A 64 7.34 11.03 6.81
CA ASP A 64 7.79 12.24 7.50
C ASP A 64 8.18 13.37 6.52
N ASP A 65 8.59 13.02 5.30
CA ASP A 65 8.97 13.97 4.25
C ASP A 65 8.40 13.55 2.89
N LEU A 66 7.30 14.22 2.52
CA LEU A 66 6.59 13.96 1.27
C LEU A 66 7.45 14.27 0.03
N LYS A 67 8.26 15.33 0.05
CA LYS A 67 9.06 15.72 -1.14
C LYS A 67 10.16 14.70 -1.41
N LEU A 68 10.80 14.22 -0.34
CA LEU A 68 11.80 13.16 -0.45
C LEU A 68 11.17 11.86 -0.97
N ALA A 69 10.00 11.48 -0.46
CA ALA A 69 9.27 10.29 -0.92
C ALA A 69 8.90 10.39 -2.42
N MET A 70 8.33 11.53 -2.84
CA MET A 70 7.98 11.76 -4.25
C MET A 70 9.20 11.70 -5.16
N SER A 71 10.33 12.32 -4.76
CA SER A 71 11.58 12.26 -5.55
C SER A 71 12.14 10.85 -5.65
N ALA A 72 12.03 10.03 -4.60
CA ALA A 72 12.46 8.63 -4.63
C ALA A 72 11.58 7.75 -5.53
N LEU A 73 10.27 8.04 -5.61
CA LEU A 73 9.35 7.39 -6.54
C LEU A 73 9.63 7.81 -7.99
N ASP A 74 9.88 9.09 -8.23
CA ASP A 74 10.21 9.61 -9.57
C ASP A 74 11.49 8.99 -10.12
N ALA A 75 12.52 8.82 -9.27
CA ALA A 75 13.75 8.10 -9.63
C ALA A 75 13.53 6.62 -10.01
N LYS A 76 12.39 6.04 -9.62
CA LYS A 76 11.95 4.69 -9.99
C LYS A 76 10.96 4.69 -11.17
N GLY A 77 10.74 5.84 -11.82
CA GLY A 77 9.81 6.01 -12.93
C GLY A 77 8.33 6.09 -12.52
N ILE A 78 8.05 6.37 -11.25
CA ILE A 78 6.69 6.51 -10.72
C ILE A 78 6.41 7.98 -10.47
N HIS A 79 5.55 8.55 -11.31
CA HIS A 79 5.19 9.96 -11.22
C HIS A 79 3.97 10.16 -10.33
N CYS A 80 4.11 11.02 -9.33
CA CYS A 80 3.00 11.50 -8.53
C CYS A 80 2.23 12.60 -9.30
N SER A 81 0.91 12.64 -9.17
CA SER A 81 0.11 13.73 -9.73
C SER A 81 0.36 15.04 -9.00
N ASP A 82 -0.01 16.15 -9.64
CA ASP A 82 -0.21 17.40 -8.92
C ASP A 82 -1.30 17.25 -7.84
N VAL A 83 -1.20 18.08 -6.80
CA VAL A 83 -2.15 18.14 -5.68
C VAL A 83 -3.22 19.19 -5.96
#